data_AF-A0A286RJS2-F1
#
_entry.id   AF-A0A286RJS2-F1
#
_cell.length_a   1.000
_cell.length_b   1.000
_cell.length_c   1.000
_cell.angle_alpha   90.00
_cell.angle_beta   90.00
_cell.angle_gamma   90.00
#
_symmetry.space_group_name_H-M   'P 1'
#
loop_
_entity.id
_entity.type
_entity.pdbx_description
1 polymer ?
#
loop_
_entity_poly.entity_id
_entity_poly.type
_entity_poly.pdbx_seq_one_letter_code
_entity_poly.pdbx_strand_id
1 'polypeptide(L)' 'MNEHSAFMSPTELARCLGISRRTLFRLVSAGRLPEPVRLTKRTVRWEWAAVQQWLSAKDNRRKRQGGGNG' A
#
# COMPACT_ATOMS: atom_id res chain seq x y z
N MET A 1 -11.64 -13.27 18.05
CA MET A 1 -10.17 -13.28 17.87
C MET A 1 -9.91 -13.43 16.38
N ASN A 2 -9.55 -12.36 15.68
CA ASN A 2 -9.24 -12.45 14.26
C ASN A 2 -7.80 -12.01 14.05
N GLU A 3 -6.90 -12.98 14.14
CA GLU A 3 -5.47 -12.86 13.84
C GLU A 3 -5.22 -12.86 12.32
N HIS A 4 -5.93 -12.00 11.58
CA HIS A 4 -5.74 -11.91 10.12
C HIS A 4 -4.63 -10.92 9.76
N SER A 5 -3.40 -11.21 10.20
CA SER A 5 -2.22 -10.57 9.61
C SER A 5 -1.89 -11.24 8.28
N ALA A 6 -2.66 -10.92 7.24
CA ALA A 6 -2.35 -11.35 5.88
C ALA A 6 -1.13 -10.56 5.36
N PHE A 7 0.06 -11.12 5.52
CA PHE A 7 1.28 -10.56 4.95
C PHE A 7 1.39 -10.94 3.47
N MET A 8 1.31 -9.96 2.59
CA MET A 8 1.46 -10.14 1.15
C MET A 8 2.91 -9.96 0.71
N SER A 9 3.33 -10.84 -0.21
CA SER A 9 4.60 -10.69 -0.92
C SER A 9 4.53 -9.51 -1.92
N PRO A 10 5.69 -8.98 -2.36
CA PRO A 10 5.72 -7.94 -3.40
C PRO A 10 5.00 -8.36 -4.68
N THR A 11 5.00 -9.65 -5.01
CA THR A 11 4.34 -10.21 -6.19
C THR A 11 2.82 -10.22 -6.03
N GLU A 12 2.32 -10.64 -4.87
CA GLU A 12 0.88 -10.64 -4.59
C GLU A 12 0.32 -9.23 -4.53
N LEU A 13 0.99 -8.32 -3.84
CA LEU A 13 0.57 -6.93 -3.77
C LEU A 13 0.58 -6.28 -5.16
N ALA A 14 1.61 -6.55 -5.98
CA ALA A 14 1.68 -6.07 -7.35
C ALA A 14 0.51 -6.59 -8.20
N ARG A 15 0.17 -7.88 -8.08
CA ARG A 15 -1.00 -8.48 -8.76
C ARG A 15 -2.31 -7.87 -8.28
N CYS A 16 -2.48 -7.69 -6.98
CA CYS A 16 -3.68 -7.09 -6.39
C CYS A 16 -3.90 -5.65 -6.88
N LEU A 17 -2.81 -4.88 -7.01
CA LEU A 17 -2.84 -3.52 -7.54
C LEU A 17 -2.87 -3.46 -9.08
N GLY A 18 -2.77 -4.60 -9.79
CA GLY A 18 -2.75 -4.64 -11.25
C GLY A 18 -1.48 -4.01 -11.87
N ILE A 19 -0.37 -3.98 -11.14
CA ILE A 19 0.90 -3.36 -11.58
C ILE A 19 2.05 -4.36 -11.59
N SER A 20 3.14 -4.01 -12.26
CA SER A 20 4.38 -4.80 -12.21
C SER A 20 5.16 -4.53 -10.91
N ARG A 21 5.96 -5.52 -10.46
CA ARG A 21 6.86 -5.40 -9.30
C ARG A 21 7.76 -4.15 -9.35
N ARG A 22 8.24 -3.78 -10.54
CA ARG A 22 9.05 -2.57 -10.76
C ARG A 22 8.29 -1.29 -10.44
N THR A 23 7.04 -1.19 -10.88
CA THR A 23 6.14 -0.06 -10.56
C THR A 23 5.84 -0.03 -9.07
N LEU A 24 5.62 -1.20 -8.45
CA LEU A 24 5.40 -1.31 -7.01
C LEU A 24 6.56 -0.70 -6.22
N PHE A 25 7.81 -1.11 -6.47
CA PHE A 25 8.97 -0.51 -5.80
C PHE A 25 9.14 0.99 -6.09
N ARG A 26 8.83 1.42 -7.32
CA ARG A 26 8.83 2.86 -7.66
C ARG A 26 7.80 3.64 -6.84
N LEU A 27 6.61 3.09 -6.64
CA LEU A 27 5.57 3.72 -5.82
C LEU A 27 5.97 3.77 -4.34
N VAL A 28 6.58 2.71 -3.83
CA VAL A 28 7.13 2.67 -2.46
C VAL A 28 8.19 3.77 -2.29
N SER A 29 9.16 3.84 -3.21
CA SER A 29 10.19 4.88 -3.19
C SER A 29 9.63 6.29 -3.34
N ALA A 30 8.49 6.45 -4.02
CA ALA A 30 7.80 7.72 -4.18
C ALA A 30 6.90 8.07 -2.97
N GLY A 31 6.89 7.26 -1.90
CA GLY A 31 5.97 7.43 -0.76
C GLY A 31 4.50 7.25 -1.14
N ARG A 32 4.22 6.62 -2.28
CA ARG A 32 2.88 6.32 -2.80
C ARG A 32 2.43 4.90 -2.50
N LEU A 33 3.13 4.18 -1.65
CA LEU A 33 2.69 2.93 -1.03
C LEU A 33 3.22 2.91 0.41
N PRO A 34 2.55 2.19 1.32
CA PRO A 34 3.07 1.98 2.66
C PRO A 34 4.43 1.27 2.61
N GLU A 35 5.27 1.53 3.61
CA GLU A 35 6.56 0.87 3.72
C GLU A 35 6.37 -0.63 3.98
N PRO A 36 7.17 -1.49 3.35
CA PRO A 36 7.11 -2.91 3.65
C PRO A 36 7.68 -3.22 5.04
N VAL A 37 7.08 -4.21 5.69
CA VAL A 37 7.63 -4.87 6.86
C VAL A 37 8.80 -5.74 6.42
N ARG A 38 9.99 -5.45 6.98
CA ARG A 38 11.22 -6.22 6.72
C ARG A 38 11.25 -7.41 7.67
N LEU A 39 11.08 -8.62 7.11
CA LEU A 39 11.17 -9.86 7.87
C LEU A 39 12.62 -10.37 7.94
N THR A 40 13.38 -10.19 6.87
CA THR A 40 14.81 -10.57 6.80
C THR A 40 15.60 -9.56 5.96
N LYS A 41 16.92 -9.76 5.83
CA LYS A 41 17.80 -8.95 4.95
C LYS A 41 17.35 -8.88 3.49
N ARG A 42 16.62 -9.89 2.99
CA ARG A 42 16.18 -9.98 1.58
C ARG A 42 14.66 -10.14 1.41
N THR A 43 13.93 -10.38 2.49
CA THR A 43 12.50 -10.65 2.46
C THR A 43 11.72 -9.50 3.07
N VAL A 44 10.90 -8.88 2.24
CA VAL A 44 10.01 -7.79 2.61
C VAL A 44 8.57 -8.21 2.31
N ARG A 45 7.63 -7.85 3.18
CA ARG A 45 6.20 -8.12 3.01
C ARG A 45 5.37 -6.91 3.40
N TRP A 46 4.16 -6.82 2.85
CA TRP A 46 3.20 -5.80 3.21
C TRP A 46 2.09 -6.40 4.03
N GLU A 47 1.73 -5.73 5.11
CA GLU A 47 0.54 -6.10 5.86
C GLU A 47 -0.70 -5.64 5.08
N TRP A 48 -1.60 -6.57 4.78
CA TRP A 48 -2.82 -6.27 4.04
C TRP A 48 -3.66 -5.20 4.76
N ALA A 49 -3.76 -5.26 6.09
CA ALA A 49 -4.49 -4.28 6.87
C ALA A 49 -3.91 -2.87 6.71
N ALA A 50 -2.57 -2.72 6.69
CA ALA A 50 -1.91 -1.43 6.44
C ALA A 50 -2.17 -0.91 5.01
N VAL A 51 -2.14 -1.80 4.00
CA VAL A 51 -2.46 -1.45 2.61
C VAL A 51 -3.92 -1.01 2.47
N GLN A 52 -4.85 -1.73 3.11
CA GLN A 52 -6.27 -1.37 3.14
C GLN A 52 -6.50 0.00 3.79
N GLN A 53 -5.92 0.24 4.96
CA GLN A 53 -5.99 1.55 5.62
C GLN A 53 -5.43 2.67 4.72
N TRP A 54 -4.31 2.41 4.04
CA TRP A 54 -3.74 3.37 3.11
C TRP A 54 -4.65 3.66 1.90
N LEU A 55 -5.28 2.64 1.33
CA LEU A 55 -6.25 2.79 0.24
C LEU A 55 -7.45 3.64 0.69
N SER A 56 -8.02 3.36 1.87
CA SER A 56 -9.11 4.13 2.46
C SER A 56 -8.69 5.58 2.77
N ALA A 57 -7.48 5.80 3.28
CA ALA A 57 -6.97 7.14 3.55
C ALA A 57 -6.76 7.96 2.26
N LYS A 58 -6.39 7.31 1.14
CA LYS A 58 -6.26 7.98 -0.16
C LYS A 58 -7.58 8.46 -0.73
N ASP A 59 -8.64 7.66 -0.61
CA ASP A 59 -9.98 8.08 -1.02
C ASP A 59 -10.42 9.34 -0.25
N ASN A 60 -10.19 9.34 1.07
CA ASN A 60 -10.49 10.48 1.93
C ASN A 60 -9.67 11.74 1.60
N ARG A 61 -8.42 11.60 1.13
CA ARG A 61 -7.61 12.74 0.65
C ARG A 61 -8.14 13.34 -0.65
N ARG A 62 -8.72 12.52 -1.55
CA ARG A 62 -9.39 13.02 -2.75
C ARG A 62 -10.66 13.78 -2.39
N LYS A 63 -11.40 13.32 -1.38
CA LYS A 63 -12.69 13.91 -0.96
C LYS A 63 -12.59 15.28 -0.29
N ARG A 64 -11.39 15.75 0.10
CA ARG A 64 -11.17 17.06 0.75
C ARG A 64 -10.67 18.16 -0.19
N GLN A 65 -10.27 17.83 -1.43
CA GLN A 65 -9.90 18.83 -2.44
C GLN A 65 -11.10 19.09 -3.37
N GLY A 66 -12.09 19.77 -2.81
CA GLY A 66 -13.34 20.14 -3.48
C GLY A 66 -14.01 21.34 -2.83
N GLY A 67 -13.22 22.31 -2.36
CA GLY A 67 -13.73 23.55 -1.80
C GLY A 67 -12.74 24.69 -1.98
N GLY A 68 -13.10 25.68 -2.79
CA GLY A 68 -12.33 26.91 -2.97
C GLY A 68 -12.43 27.52 -4.37
N ASN A 69 -13.64 27.69 -4.91
CA ASN A 69 -13.90 28.78 -5.84
C ASN A 69 -14.83 29.75 -5.11
N GLY A 70 -14.36 30.98 -4.94
CA GLY A 70 -15.01 32.12 -4.31
C GLY A 70 -14.19 33.34 -4.67
#